data_AF-A0A1E4R9Y9-F1
#
_entry.id   AF-A0A1E4R9Y9-F1
#
_cell.length_a   1.000
_cell.length_b   1.000
_cell.length_c   1.000
_cell.angle_alpha   90.00
_cell.angle_beta   90.00
_cell.angle_gamma   90.00
#
_symmetry.space_group_name_H-M   'P 1'
#
loop_
_entity.id
_entity.type
_entity.pdbx_description
1 polymer ?
#
loop_
_entity_poly.entity_id
_entity_poly.type
_entity_poly.pdbx_seq_one_letter_code
_entity_poly.pdbx_strand_id
1 'polypeptide(L)'
;MKKSEIQQKRKEILKKIDALQSKCNCFSAEETSNCSNCKEIAEYGQKLLRLSNKRLTVFGTDAKPKNRKPDVTLVITKSQYHEYKKQKKKDKEIAAIFNVSTSTLSKWKRKNNIAR
;
A
#
# COMPACT_ATOMS: atom_id res chain seq x y z
N MET A 1 -17.66 2.98 -9.42
CA MET A 1 -18.78 2.43 -8.63
C MET A 1 -19.08 3.37 -7.48
N LYS A 2 -20.35 3.74 -7.34
CA LYS A 2 -20.91 4.47 -6.21
C LYS A 2 -20.90 3.57 -4.96
N LYS A 3 -20.85 4.18 -3.78
CA LYS A 3 -20.80 3.47 -2.48
C LYS A 3 -22.00 2.51 -2.30
N SER A 4 -23.18 2.90 -2.76
CA SER A 4 -24.41 2.10 -2.73
C SER A 4 -24.31 0.81 -3.56
N GLU A 5 -23.74 0.89 -4.76
CA GLU A 5 -23.54 -0.27 -5.65
C GLU A 5 -22.57 -1.30 -5.03
N ILE A 6 -21.52 -0.83 -4.35
CA ILE A 6 -20.57 -1.71 -3.65
C ILE A 6 -21.27 -2.43 -2.50
N GLN A 7 -22.08 -1.71 -1.72
CA GLN A 7 -22.84 -2.29 -0.61
C GLN A 7 -23.84 -3.34 -1.09
N GLN A 8 -24.53 -3.09 -2.20
CA GLN A 8 -25.46 -4.04 -2.79
C GLN A 8 -24.74 -5.33 -3.23
N LYS A 9 -23.63 -5.22 -3.96
CA LYS A 9 -22.83 -6.40 -4.37
C LYS A 9 -22.30 -7.21 -3.19
N ARG A 10 -21.89 -6.56 -2.08
CA ARG A 10 -21.47 -7.26 -0.86
C ARG A 10 -22.62 -8.05 -0.25
N LYS A 11 -23.81 -7.46 -0.16
CA LYS A 11 -25.02 -8.14 0.36
C LYS A 11 -25.39 -9.35 -0.50
N GLU A 12 -25.32 -9.22 -1.82
CA GLU A 12 -25.59 -10.33 -2.75
C GLU A 12 -24.60 -11.48 -2.56
N ILE A 13 -23.31 -11.19 -2.41
CA ILE A 13 -22.28 -12.22 -2.18
C ILE A 13 -22.50 -12.92 -0.83
N LEU A 14 -22.83 -12.17 0.24
CA LEU A 14 -23.10 -12.76 1.55
C LEU A 14 -24.30 -13.72 1.52
N LYS A 15 -25.38 -13.37 0.79
CA LYS A 15 -26.53 -14.26 0.60
C LYS A 15 -26.15 -15.56 -0.10
N LYS A 16 -25.24 -15.51 -1.08
CA LYS A 16 -24.76 -16.71 -1.79
C LYS A 16 -23.93 -17.60 -0.87
N ILE A 17 -23.09 -17.02 -0.03
CA ILE A 17 -22.29 -17.77 0.96
C ILE A 17 -23.22 -18.48 1.95
N ASP A 18 -24.21 -17.77 2.50
CA ASP A 18 -25.17 -18.32 3.47
C ASP A 18 -25.97 -19.52 2.89
N ALA A 19 -26.43 -19.39 1.64
CA ALA A 19 -27.13 -20.46 0.92
C ALA A 19 -26.26 -21.71 0.64
N LEU A 20 -24.94 -21.54 0.57
CA LEU A 20 -23.99 -22.64 0.39
C LEU A 20 -23.57 -23.23 1.74
N GLN A 21 -23.40 -22.40 2.77
CA GLN A 21 -23.02 -22.82 4.12
C GLN A 21 -24.10 -23.71 4.75
N SER A 22 -25.37 -23.40 4.56
CA SER A 22 -26.50 -24.25 4.99
C SER A 22 -26.53 -25.63 4.33
N LYS A 23 -25.76 -25.83 3.25
CA LYS A 23 -25.63 -27.10 2.51
C LYS A 23 -24.29 -27.80 2.76
N CYS A 24 -23.47 -27.28 3.68
CA CYS A 24 -22.16 -27.80 4.03
C CYS A 24 -22.14 -28.31 5.47
N ASN A 25 -21.67 -29.54 5.65
CA ASN A 25 -21.35 -30.13 6.96
C ASN A 25 -19.88 -30.60 6.99
N CYS A 26 -18.98 -29.86 6.35
CA CYS A 26 -17.56 -30.18 6.35
C CYS A 26 -16.94 -29.71 7.67
N PHE A 27 -16.33 -30.62 8.42
CA PHE A 27 -15.71 -30.32 9.72
C PHE A 27 -14.18 -30.45 9.69
N SER A 28 -13.64 -31.12 8.66
CA SER A 28 -12.21 -31.30 8.45
C SER A 28 -11.70 -30.53 7.22
N ALA A 29 -10.38 -30.32 7.19
CA ALA A 29 -9.70 -29.68 6.06
C ALA A 29 -9.81 -30.51 4.77
N GLU A 30 -9.82 -31.84 4.88
CA GLU A 30 -9.90 -32.76 3.75
C GLU A 30 -11.30 -32.81 3.14
N GLU A 31 -12.35 -32.76 3.97
CA GLU A 31 -13.73 -32.62 3.49
C GLU A 31 -13.92 -31.27 2.79
N THR A 32 -13.36 -30.21 3.37
CA THR A 32 -13.45 -28.85 2.82
C THR A 32 -12.73 -28.73 1.48
N SER A 33 -11.59 -29.41 1.30
CA SER A 33 -10.81 -29.37 0.05
C SER A 33 -11.47 -30.13 -1.10
N ASN A 34 -12.32 -31.11 -0.80
CA ASN A 34 -13.05 -31.91 -1.79
C ASN A 34 -14.50 -31.45 -1.99
N CYS A 35 -15.06 -30.68 -1.06
CA CYS A 35 -16.43 -30.19 -1.14
C CYS A 35 -16.58 -29.03 -2.15
N SER A 36 -17.44 -29.24 -3.16
CA SER A 36 -17.75 -28.23 -4.18
C SER A 36 -18.33 -26.94 -3.58
N ASN A 37 -19.21 -27.05 -2.59
CA ASN A 37 -19.82 -25.90 -1.92
C ASN A 37 -18.76 -25.09 -1.14
N CYS A 38 -17.83 -25.76 -0.46
CA CYS A 38 -16.72 -25.09 0.26
C CYS A 38 -15.77 -24.36 -0.70
N LYS A 39 -15.49 -24.94 -1.87
CA LYS A 39 -14.73 -24.27 -2.93
C LYS A 39 -15.43 -22.99 -3.41
N GLU A 40 -16.73 -23.07 -3.66
CA GLU A 40 -17.53 -21.90 -4.06
C GLU A 40 -17.59 -20.83 -2.96
N ILE A 41 -17.75 -21.22 -1.70
CA ILE A 41 -17.69 -20.30 -0.55
C ILE A 41 -16.34 -19.57 -0.52
N ALA A 42 -15.24 -20.28 -0.74
CA ALA A 42 -13.90 -19.67 -0.79
C ALA A 42 -13.78 -18.65 -1.93
N GLU A 43 -14.32 -18.95 -3.12
CA GLU A 43 -14.36 -18.00 -4.23
C GLU A 43 -15.19 -16.75 -3.93
N TYR A 44 -16.37 -16.92 -3.32
CA TYR A 44 -17.20 -15.79 -2.91
C TYR A 44 -16.53 -14.96 -1.81
N GLY A 45 -15.81 -15.60 -0.88
CA GLY A 45 -14.97 -14.92 0.10
C GLY A 45 -13.88 -14.05 -0.56
N GLN A 46 -13.21 -14.56 -1.58
CA GLN A 46 -12.23 -13.78 -2.36
C GLN A 46 -12.87 -12.59 -3.10
N LYS A 47 -14.06 -12.78 -3.70
CA LYS A 47 -14.83 -11.71 -4.34
C LYS A 47 -15.21 -10.62 -3.32
N LEU A 48 -15.60 -11.00 -2.11
CA LEU A 48 -15.93 -10.08 -1.03
C LEU A 48 -14.70 -9.28 -0.56
N LEU A 49 -13.54 -9.94 -0.42
CA LEU A 49 -12.28 -9.28 -0.05
C LEU A 49 -11.87 -8.21 -1.08
N ARG A 50 -12.02 -8.50 -2.38
CA ARG A 50 -11.74 -7.54 -3.47
C ARG A 50 -12.67 -6.33 -3.43
N LEU A 51 -13.93 -6.51 -3.02
CA LEU A 51 -14.88 -5.41 -2.82
C LEU A 51 -14.64 -4.63 -1.52
N SER A 52 -14.06 -5.28 -0.49
CA SER A 52 -13.76 -4.67 0.81
C SER A 52 -12.49 -3.81 0.77
N ASN A 53 -11.44 -4.36 0.16
CA ASN A 53 -10.10 -3.81 0.22
C ASN A 53 -9.64 -3.31 -1.14
N LYS A 54 -9.70 -2.00 -1.34
CA LYS A 54 -9.04 -1.32 -2.47
C LYS A 54 -7.49 -1.44 -2.43
N ARG A 55 -6.91 -2.03 -1.37
CA ARG A 55 -5.48 -2.04 -1.05
C ARG A 55 -4.90 -3.37 -0.54
N LEU A 56 -5.66 -4.47 -0.51
CA LEU A 56 -5.02 -5.78 -0.39
C LEU A 56 -4.69 -6.25 -1.80
N THR A 57 -3.63 -5.68 -2.37
CA THR A 57 -2.79 -6.49 -3.25
C THR A 57 -2.45 -7.71 -2.43
N VAL A 58 -2.99 -8.86 -2.85
CA VAL A 58 -2.52 -10.17 -2.40
C VAL A 58 -1.00 -10.04 -2.31
N PHE A 59 -0.43 -10.35 -1.15
CA PHE A 59 1.00 -10.63 -1.03
C PHE A 59 1.27 -11.86 -1.89
N GLY A 60 1.20 -11.69 -3.21
CA GLY A 60 1.83 -12.56 -4.16
C GLY A 60 3.33 -12.32 -3.96
N THR A 61 4.05 -13.42 -3.91
CA THR A 61 5.51 -13.52 -3.86
C THR A 61 6.24 -12.75 -4.99
N ASP A 62 5.51 -12.07 -5.87
CA ASP A 62 6.01 -11.29 -7.01
C ASP A 62 5.96 -9.77 -6.81
N ALA A 63 5.62 -9.28 -5.60
CA ALA A 63 5.76 -7.86 -5.29
C ALA A 63 7.25 -7.49 -5.24
N LYS A 64 7.78 -7.00 -6.37
CA LYS A 64 9.16 -6.51 -6.51
C LYS A 64 9.51 -5.68 -5.26
N PRO A 65 10.53 -6.08 -4.48
CA PRO A 65 10.85 -5.38 -3.24
C PRO A 65 11.10 -3.92 -3.60
N LYS A 66 10.39 -3.02 -2.92
CA LYS A 66 10.71 -1.60 -3.00
C LYS A 66 12.13 -1.48 -2.48
N ASN A 67 13.10 -1.36 -3.39
CA ASN A 67 14.47 -0.96 -3.09
C ASN A 67 14.42 0.43 -2.44
N ARG A 68 14.13 0.46 -1.14
CA ARG A 68 14.30 1.64 -0.32
C ARG A 68 15.81 1.83 -0.28
N LYS A 69 16.29 2.85 -1.00
CA LYS A 69 17.67 3.30 -0.81
C LYS A 69 17.88 3.53 0.70
N PRO A 70 19.04 3.12 1.25
CA PRO A 70 19.35 3.38 2.65
C PRO A 70 19.12 4.86 2.96
N ASP A 71 18.64 5.16 4.16
CA ASP A 71 18.40 6.53 4.60
C ASP A 71 19.75 7.24 4.65
N VAL A 72 20.10 7.93 3.56
CA VAL A 72 21.34 8.72 3.50
C VAL A 72 21.13 9.89 4.45
N THR A 73 21.75 9.81 5.62
CA THR A 73 21.79 10.88 6.60
C THR A 73 22.48 12.09 5.96
N LEU A 74 21.69 13.07 5.54
CA LEU A 74 22.18 14.29 4.92
C LEU A 74 22.89 15.14 5.98
N VAL A 75 24.23 15.16 5.95
CA VAL A 75 25.08 16.00 6.81
C VAL A 75 25.23 17.38 6.16
N ILE A 76 24.16 18.18 6.22
CA ILE A 76 24.20 19.60 5.86
C ILE A 76 23.72 20.41 7.07
N THR A 77 24.42 21.50 7.37
CA THR A 77 24.01 22.45 8.41
C THR A 77 23.13 23.56 7.84
N LYS A 78 22.38 24.27 8.69
CA LYS A 78 21.53 25.38 8.25
C LYS A 78 22.34 26.51 7.61
N SER A 79 23.50 26.84 8.18
CA SER A 79 24.39 27.88 7.66
C SER A 79 24.88 27.57 6.25
N GLN A 80 25.36 26.34 6.03
CA GLN A 80 25.81 25.88 4.71
C GLN A 80 24.69 25.98 3.67
N TYR A 81 23.46 25.57 4.03
CA TYR A 81 22.32 25.71 3.11
C TYR A 81 22.07 27.17 2.73
N HIS A 82 22.09 28.11 3.70
CA HIS A 82 21.89 29.53 3.42
C HIS A 82 23.03 30.13 2.58
N GLU A 83 24.27 29.69 2.75
CA GLU A 83 25.40 30.10 1.90
C GLU A 83 25.19 29.69 0.44
N TYR A 84 24.74 28.45 0.19
CA TYR A 84 24.41 28.01 -1.17
C TYR A 84 23.24 28.81 -1.76
N LYS A 85 22.27 29.22 -0.95
CA LYS A 85 21.19 30.12 -1.41
C LYS A 85 21.70 31.52 -1.74
N LYS A 86 22.66 32.07 -0.97
CA LYS A 86 23.33 33.34 -1.30
C LYS A 86 24.06 33.25 -2.64
N GLN A 87 24.65 32.10 -2.96
CA GLN A 87 25.26 31.80 -4.27
C GLN A 87 24.24 31.52 -5.38
N LYS A 88 22.94 31.78 -5.17
CA LYS A 88 21.83 31.53 -6.11
C LYS A 88 21.69 30.07 -6.58
N LYS A 89 22.24 29.09 -5.85
CA LYS A 89 22.07 27.67 -6.19
C LYS A 89 20.61 27.24 -5.98
N LYS A 90 20.12 26.42 -6.90
CA LYS A 90 18.80 25.77 -6.81
C LYS A 90 18.90 24.55 -5.90
N ASP A 91 17.80 24.19 -5.28
CA ASP A 91 17.72 23.03 -4.38
C ASP A 91 18.11 21.72 -5.08
N LYS A 92 17.90 21.62 -6.41
CA LYS A 92 18.37 20.48 -7.22
C LYS A 92 19.90 20.40 -7.29
N GLU A 93 20.57 21.55 -7.37
CA GLU A 93 22.03 21.64 -7.41
C GLU A 93 22.60 21.37 -6.02
N ILE A 94 21.98 21.90 -4.97
CA ILE A 94 22.35 21.60 -3.59
C ILE A 94 22.19 20.10 -3.33
N ALA A 95 21.07 19.48 -3.74
CA ALA A 95 20.89 18.04 -3.59
C ALA A 95 21.97 17.24 -4.34
N ALA A 96 22.39 17.69 -5.53
CA ALA A 96 23.47 17.06 -6.29
C ALA A 96 24.83 17.17 -5.60
N ILE A 97 25.16 18.34 -5.01
CA ILE A 97 26.42 18.55 -4.25
C ILE A 97 26.53 17.54 -3.11
N PHE A 98 25.43 17.27 -2.41
CA PHE A 98 25.40 16.32 -1.30
C PHE A 98 25.05 14.88 -1.72
N ASN A 99 25.00 14.60 -3.03
CA ASN A 99 24.63 13.30 -3.60
C ASN A 99 23.34 12.69 -3.01
N VAL A 100 22.35 13.55 -2.76
CA VAL A 100 21.04 13.15 -2.23
C VAL A 100 19.92 13.46 -3.20
N SER A 101 18.78 12.80 -3.02
CA SER A 101 17.58 13.15 -3.77
C SER A 101 17.03 14.51 -3.35
N THR A 102 16.36 15.21 -4.26
CA THR A 102 15.61 16.45 -3.95
C THR A 102 14.55 16.23 -2.86
N SER A 103 14.01 15.03 -2.78
CA SER A 103 13.07 14.62 -1.73
C SER A 103 13.75 14.52 -0.35
N THR A 104 14.99 14.02 -0.29
CA THR A 104 15.80 13.97 0.93
C THR A 104 16.11 15.38 1.42
N LEU A 105 16.57 16.28 0.53
CA LEU A 105 16.80 17.67 0.88
C LEU A 105 15.50 18.36 1.35
N SER A 106 14.38 18.11 0.68
CA SER A 106 13.07 18.64 1.09
C SER A 106 12.65 18.18 2.49
N LYS A 107 12.90 16.91 2.84
CA LYS A 107 12.66 16.40 4.19
C LYS A 107 13.57 17.07 5.22
N TRP A 108 14.84 17.27 4.89
CA TRP A 108 15.78 17.97 5.75
C TRP A 108 15.36 19.43 5.98
N LYS A 109 14.92 20.16 4.93
CA LYS A 109 14.40 21.54 5.07
C LYS A 109 13.22 21.60 6.04
N ARG A 110 12.27 20.65 5.93
CA ARG A 110 11.13 20.54 6.85
C ARG A 110 11.56 20.28 8.29
N LYS A 111 12.49 19.35 8.51
CA LYS A 111 13.03 19.07 9.86
C LYS A 111 13.75 20.29 10.47
N ASN A 112 14.29 21.17 9.63
CA ASN A 112 15.09 22.32 10.05
C ASN A 112 14.34 23.66 10.05
N ASN A 113 13.02 23.66 9.80
CA ASN A 113 12.17 24.85 9.69
C ASN A 113 12.62 25.84 8.62
N ILE A 114 13.25 25.34 7.55
CA ILE A 114 13.60 26.14 6.38
C ILE A 114 12.42 26.04 5.42
N ALA A 115 11.64 27.13 5.31
CA ALA A 115 10.42 27.19 4.51
C ALA A 115 10.63 26.78 3.04
N ARG A 116 9.53 26.35 2.41
CA ARG A 116 9.54 25.60 1.15
C ARG A 116 10.11 26.40 -0.02
#